data_AF-A0A6L9Z1D6-F1
#
_entry.id   AF-A0A6L9Z1D6-F1
#
_cell.length_a   1.000
_cell.length_b   1.000
_cell.length_c   1.000
_cell.angle_alpha   90.00
_cell.angle_beta   90.00
_cell.angle_gamma   90.00
#
_symmetry.space_group_name_H-M   'P 1'
#
loop_
_entity.id
_entity.type
_entity.pdbx_description
1 polymer ?
#
loop_
_entity_poly.entity_id
_entity_poly.type
_entity_poly.pdbx_seq_one_letter_code
_entity_poly.pdbx_strand_id
1 'polypeptide(L)'
;TWPWILVALAAMVIYPDLADRELGYPKLMLDFLPPAMLGIVVTSLIAAFMSTVSTSINWGASYLTNDLYLRFVHPQASESELVFVGRIASVLVTVLGAIAAFFATDVATVFRLVIAIGTGPGLVLMLRWFWWRINAAAELTAMVAGFVVGFGTSVVPVIQIPDFGWRLLVTAGITGVLWIVVMLLTPPESDTTLDEFYRRVRPAGPGWKRQQLRTGLAPIQDLEHDLKRVLASILLMFGAMLAIGGFLLLKPLTGWVSLVIAVLGWMWLRQIKGSRE
;
A
#
# COMPACT_ATOMS: atom_id res chain seq x y z
N THR A 1 9.19 -0.31 -13.19
CA THR A 1 8.02 0.44 -13.71
C THR A 1 8.31 1.92 -14.05
N TRP A 2 9.57 2.37 -14.09
CA TRP A 2 9.92 3.79 -14.35
C TRP A 2 9.98 4.28 -15.81
N PRO A 3 10.16 3.45 -16.87
CA PRO A 3 10.29 3.95 -18.25
C PRO A 3 9.07 4.72 -18.78
N TRP A 4 7.87 4.39 -18.31
CA TRP A 4 6.60 5.00 -18.75
C TRP A 4 6.51 6.49 -18.40
N ILE A 5 7.22 6.95 -17.35
CA ILE A 5 7.28 8.38 -17.00
C ILE A 5 7.95 9.17 -18.12
N LEU A 6 8.99 8.62 -18.75
CA LEU A 6 9.65 9.28 -19.89
C LEU A 6 8.70 9.43 -21.07
N VAL A 7 7.85 8.42 -21.31
CA VAL A 7 6.82 8.48 -22.35
C VAL A 7 5.76 9.53 -22.01
N ALA A 8 5.35 9.64 -20.75
CA ALA A 8 4.44 10.69 -20.29
C ALA A 8 5.05 12.11 -20.42
N LEU A 9 6.33 12.28 -20.07
CA LEU A 9 7.05 13.54 -20.27
C LEU A 9 7.13 13.91 -21.75
N ALA A 10 7.42 12.94 -22.63
CA ALA A 10 7.42 13.15 -24.08
C ALA A 10 6.02 13.55 -24.59
N ALA A 11 4.96 12.89 -24.09
CA ALA A 11 3.58 13.22 -24.47
C ALA A 11 3.21 14.66 -24.12
N MET A 12 3.65 15.18 -22.96
CA MET A 12 3.38 16.57 -22.57
C MET A 12 4.06 17.60 -23.47
N VAL A 13 5.23 17.27 -24.03
CA VAL A 13 5.97 18.18 -24.93
C VAL A 13 5.43 18.08 -26.36
N ILE A 14 5.12 16.86 -26.82
CA ILE A 14 4.67 16.60 -28.19
C ILE A 14 3.19 16.98 -28.39
N TYR A 15 2.35 16.77 -27.37
CA TYR A 15 0.92 17.08 -27.40
C TYR A 15 0.52 18.03 -26.24
N PRO A 16 0.96 19.30 -26.27
CA PRO A 16 0.72 20.23 -25.16
C PRO A 16 -0.77 20.56 -24.96
N ASP A 17 -1.56 20.57 -26.04
CA ASP A 17 -2.98 20.96 -26.03
C ASP A 17 -3.95 19.77 -25.99
N LEU A 18 -3.48 18.59 -25.54
CA LEU A 18 -4.33 17.41 -25.45
C LEU A 18 -5.41 17.61 -24.39
N ALA A 19 -6.68 17.67 -24.81
CA ALA A 19 -7.83 17.91 -23.93
C ALA A 19 -7.93 16.84 -22.82
N ASP A 20 -7.71 15.58 -23.17
CA ASP A 20 -7.60 14.47 -22.23
C ASP A 20 -6.16 13.96 -22.19
N ARG A 21 -5.48 14.22 -21.06
CA ARG A 21 -4.08 13.83 -20.86
C ARG A 21 -3.89 12.32 -20.78
N GLU A 22 -4.93 11.55 -20.44
CA GLU A 22 -4.84 10.09 -20.36
C GLU A 22 -4.62 9.45 -21.74
N LEU A 23 -5.04 10.13 -22.80
CA LEU A 23 -4.82 9.70 -24.19
C LEU A 23 -3.40 9.91 -24.70
N GLY A 24 -2.53 10.59 -23.94
CA GLY A 24 -1.17 10.90 -24.37
C GLY A 24 -0.33 9.65 -24.68
N TYR A 25 -0.44 8.62 -23.84
CA TYR A 25 0.28 7.36 -24.04
C TYR A 25 -0.24 6.58 -25.26
N PRO A 26 -1.55 6.31 -25.40
CA PRO A 26 -2.11 5.71 -26.62
C PRO A 26 -1.77 6.47 -27.91
N LYS A 27 -1.80 7.82 -27.87
CA LYS A 27 -1.53 8.64 -29.06
C LYS A 27 -0.07 8.51 -29.52
N LEU A 28 0.89 8.53 -28.59
CA LEU A 28 2.29 8.26 -28.91
C LEU A 28 2.49 6.88 -29.53
N MET A 29 1.77 5.86 -29.05
CA MET A 29 1.86 4.52 -29.63
C MET A 29 1.38 4.51 -31.08
N LEU A 30 0.25 5.17 -31.37
CA LEU A 30 -0.34 5.19 -32.71
C LEU A 30 0.50 5.99 -33.71
N ASP A 31 1.04 7.13 -33.29
CA ASP A 31 1.75 8.04 -34.19
C ASP A 31 3.20 7.58 -34.47
N PHE A 32 3.85 6.88 -33.53
CA PHE A 32 5.29 6.59 -33.61
C PHE A 32 5.67 5.12 -33.70
N LEU A 33 4.76 4.15 -33.46
CA LEU A 33 5.11 2.73 -33.55
C LEU A 33 4.76 2.12 -34.91
N PRO A 34 5.67 1.32 -35.52
CA PRO A 34 5.32 0.53 -36.68
C PRO A 34 4.28 -0.56 -36.32
N PRO A 35 3.48 -1.05 -37.28
CA PRO A 35 2.34 -1.94 -37.01
C PRO A 35 2.67 -3.17 -36.14
N ALA A 36 3.83 -3.81 -36.38
CA ALA A 36 4.26 -4.97 -35.60
C ALA A 36 4.55 -4.62 -34.12
N MET A 37 5.21 -3.49 -33.86
CA MET A 37 5.51 -3.04 -32.50
C MET A 37 4.25 -2.54 -31.80
N LEU A 38 3.35 -1.86 -32.52
CA LEU A 38 2.06 -1.44 -31.99
C LEU A 38 1.28 -2.65 -31.45
N GLY A 39 1.19 -3.73 -32.23
CA GLY A 39 0.55 -4.98 -31.79
C GLY A 39 1.17 -5.54 -30.51
N ILE A 40 2.50 -5.63 -30.45
CA ILE A 40 3.22 -6.11 -29.25
C ILE A 40 2.91 -5.25 -28.02
N VAL A 41 2.98 -3.92 -28.16
CA VAL A 41 2.74 -3.01 -27.02
C VAL A 41 1.28 -3.11 -26.55
N VAL A 42 0.31 -3.11 -27.46
CA VAL A 42 -1.12 -3.27 -27.11
C VAL A 42 -1.36 -4.59 -26.38
N THR A 43 -0.83 -5.71 -26.89
CA THR A 43 -0.95 -7.00 -26.21
C THR A 43 -0.29 -6.99 -24.83
N SER A 44 0.87 -6.35 -24.68
CA SER A 44 1.56 -6.25 -23.39
C SER A 44 0.77 -5.43 -22.35
N LEU A 45 0.08 -4.36 -22.78
CA LEU A 45 -0.78 -3.55 -21.92
C LEU A 45 -1.99 -4.35 -21.43
N ILE A 46 -2.64 -5.08 -22.34
CA ILE A 46 -3.77 -5.95 -22.00
C ILE A 46 -3.30 -7.04 -21.02
N ALA A 47 -2.13 -7.65 -21.26
CA ALA A 47 -1.57 -8.66 -20.37
C ALA A 47 -1.28 -8.12 -18.97
N ALA A 48 -0.68 -6.93 -18.85
CA ALA A 48 -0.41 -6.28 -17.57
C ALA A 48 -1.69 -5.84 -16.83
N PHE A 49 -2.71 -5.40 -17.57
CA PHE A 49 -4.04 -5.13 -17.01
C PHE A 49 -4.66 -6.43 -16.45
N MET A 50 -4.67 -7.51 -17.24
CA MET A 50 -5.22 -8.79 -16.85
C MET A 50 -4.50 -9.40 -15.64
N SER A 51 -3.18 -9.23 -15.51
CA SER A 51 -2.46 -9.72 -14.32
C SER A 51 -2.92 -9.01 -13.04
N THR A 52 -3.21 -7.71 -13.13
CA THR A 52 -3.68 -6.92 -11.99
C THR A 52 -5.12 -7.27 -11.64
N VAL A 53 -6.00 -7.33 -12.64
CA VAL A 53 -7.42 -7.70 -12.46
C VAL A 53 -7.56 -9.11 -11.90
N SER A 54 -6.81 -10.07 -12.44
CA SER A 54 -6.82 -11.47 -11.97
C SER A 54 -6.36 -11.58 -10.51
N THR A 55 -5.32 -10.82 -10.11
CA THR A 55 -4.85 -10.79 -8.72
C THR A 55 -5.94 -10.26 -7.78
N SER A 56 -6.60 -9.15 -8.14
CA SER A 56 -7.69 -8.57 -7.35
C SER A 56 -8.90 -9.49 -7.23
N ILE A 57 -9.31 -10.14 -8.32
CA ILE A 57 -10.41 -11.12 -8.32
C ILE A 57 -10.06 -12.31 -7.43
N ASN A 58 -8.83 -12.83 -7.56
CA ASN A 58 -8.37 -13.98 -6.78
C ASN A 58 -8.32 -13.66 -5.28
N TRP A 59 -7.86 -12.48 -4.89
CA TRP A 59 -7.89 -12.03 -3.49
C TRP A 59 -9.32 -11.90 -2.97
N GLY A 60 -10.20 -11.23 -3.71
CA GLY A 60 -11.60 -11.07 -3.33
C GLY A 60 -12.33 -12.40 -3.18
N ALA A 61 -12.13 -13.33 -4.12
CA ALA A 61 -12.69 -14.67 -4.08
C ALA A 61 -12.16 -15.48 -2.89
N SER A 62 -10.87 -15.34 -2.57
CA SER A 62 -10.25 -16.02 -1.43
C SER A 62 -10.84 -15.55 -0.10
N TYR A 63 -11.12 -14.24 0.06
CA TYR A 63 -11.78 -13.71 1.25
C TYR A 63 -13.22 -14.23 1.38
N LEU A 64 -14.00 -14.21 0.30
CA LEU A 64 -15.36 -14.75 0.29
C LEU A 64 -15.40 -16.26 0.61
N THR A 65 -14.39 -17.00 0.14
CA THR A 65 -14.36 -18.46 0.29
C THR A 65 -13.79 -18.90 1.63
N ASN A 66 -12.63 -18.39 2.04
CA ASN A 66 -11.94 -18.87 3.25
C ASN A 66 -12.41 -18.13 4.50
N ASP A 67 -12.54 -16.80 4.42
CA ASP A 67 -12.80 -15.98 5.61
C ASP A 67 -14.29 -15.88 5.94
N LEU A 68 -15.16 -16.04 4.93
CA LEU A 68 -16.62 -16.02 5.10
C LEU A 68 -17.23 -17.41 4.98
N TYR A 69 -17.11 -18.07 3.82
CA TYR A 69 -17.81 -19.33 3.58
C TYR A 69 -17.30 -20.48 4.46
N LEU A 70 -16.02 -20.81 4.38
CA LEU A 70 -15.42 -21.88 5.19
C LEU A 70 -15.56 -21.57 6.68
N ARG A 71 -15.29 -20.33 7.10
CA ARG A 71 -15.29 -20.00 8.54
C ARG A 71 -16.68 -19.96 9.18
N PHE A 72 -17.70 -19.45 8.49
CA PHE A 72 -19.01 -19.16 9.10
C PHE A 72 -20.19 -19.88 8.45
N VAL A 73 -20.09 -20.31 7.19
CA VAL A 73 -21.20 -20.95 6.46
C VAL A 73 -21.08 -22.47 6.52
N HIS A 74 -19.93 -23.03 6.13
CA HIS A 74 -19.71 -24.47 6.13
C HIS A 74 -18.27 -24.85 6.55
N PRO A 75 -18.00 -24.98 7.87
CA PRO A 75 -16.67 -25.28 8.42
C PRO A 75 -16.07 -26.65 8.05
N GLN A 76 -16.88 -27.54 7.50
CA GLN A 76 -16.46 -28.88 7.06
C GLN A 76 -16.48 -29.02 5.53
N ALA A 77 -16.49 -27.89 4.80
CA ALA A 77 -16.47 -27.89 3.35
C ALA A 77 -15.23 -28.63 2.81
N SER A 78 -15.47 -29.47 1.80
CA SER A 78 -14.40 -30.19 1.12
C SER A 78 -13.59 -29.27 0.20
N GLU A 79 -12.36 -29.66 -0.17
CA GLU A 79 -11.54 -28.86 -1.10
C GLU A 79 -12.22 -28.62 -2.45
N SER A 80 -12.95 -29.61 -2.98
CA SER A 80 -13.68 -29.49 -4.25
C SER A 80 -14.83 -28.48 -4.15
N GLU A 81 -15.52 -28.46 -3.01
CA GLU A 81 -16.55 -27.47 -2.70
C GLU A 81 -15.96 -26.06 -2.59
N LEU A 82 -14.83 -25.90 -1.89
CA LEU A 82 -14.14 -24.60 -1.79
C LEU A 82 -13.67 -24.08 -3.15
N VAL A 83 -13.17 -24.96 -4.04
CA VAL A 83 -12.81 -24.56 -5.41
C VAL A 83 -14.04 -24.11 -6.20
N PHE A 84 -15.18 -24.79 -6.04
CA PHE A 84 -16.43 -24.41 -6.70
C PHE A 84 -16.95 -23.06 -6.19
N VAL A 85 -16.99 -22.87 -4.88
CA VAL A 85 -17.37 -21.60 -4.24
C VAL A 85 -16.42 -20.48 -4.65
N GLY A 86 -15.11 -20.75 -4.72
CA GLY A 86 -14.11 -19.80 -5.20
C GLY A 86 -14.34 -19.35 -6.64
N ARG A 87 -14.78 -20.25 -7.54
CA ARG A 87 -15.17 -19.89 -8.91
C ARG A 87 -16.42 -19.00 -8.93
N ILE A 88 -17.44 -19.32 -8.14
CA ILE A 88 -18.64 -18.49 -8.01
C ILE A 88 -18.29 -17.11 -7.46
N ALA A 89 -17.48 -17.05 -6.40
CA ALA A 89 -17.02 -15.81 -5.80
C ALA A 89 -16.20 -14.98 -6.80
N SER A 90 -15.36 -15.61 -7.63
CA SER A 90 -14.61 -14.93 -8.69
C SER A 90 -15.54 -14.27 -9.71
N VAL A 91 -16.58 -15.00 -10.17
CA VAL A 91 -17.59 -14.45 -11.08
C VAL A 91 -18.34 -13.28 -10.41
N LEU A 92 -18.75 -13.45 -9.15
CA LEU A 92 -19.44 -12.40 -8.39
C LEU A 92 -18.59 -11.13 -8.26
N VAL A 93 -17.32 -11.25 -7.85
CA VAL A 93 -16.40 -10.11 -7.72
C VAL A 93 -16.18 -9.44 -9.09
N THR A 94 -16.08 -10.22 -10.16
CA THR A 94 -15.95 -9.70 -11.53
C THR A 94 -17.17 -8.88 -11.94
N VAL A 95 -18.39 -9.39 -11.69
CA VAL A 95 -19.64 -8.70 -12.02
C VAL A 95 -19.77 -7.41 -11.19
N LEU A 96 -19.50 -7.46 -9.89
CA LEU A 96 -19.55 -6.28 -9.02
C LEU A 96 -18.51 -5.23 -9.45
N GLY A 97 -17.30 -5.66 -9.80
CA GLY A 97 -16.25 -4.78 -10.31
C GLY A 97 -16.63 -4.14 -11.65
N ALA A 98 -17.23 -4.91 -12.58
CA ALA A 98 -17.72 -4.38 -13.85
C ALA A 98 -18.83 -3.35 -13.65
N ILE A 99 -19.79 -3.63 -12.76
CA ILE A 99 -20.85 -2.67 -12.40
C ILE A 99 -20.23 -1.39 -11.83
N ALA A 100 -19.31 -1.50 -10.86
CA ALA A 100 -18.64 -0.34 -10.29
C ALA A 100 -17.87 0.47 -11.34
N ALA A 101 -17.23 -0.20 -12.30
CA ALA A 101 -16.54 0.44 -13.42
C ALA A 101 -17.50 1.21 -14.34
N PHE A 102 -18.71 0.70 -14.61
CA PHE A 102 -19.72 1.41 -15.39
C PHE A 102 -20.21 2.72 -14.74
N PHE A 103 -20.22 2.78 -13.41
CA PHE A 103 -20.60 3.99 -12.66
C PHE A 103 -19.42 4.91 -12.33
N ALA A 104 -18.18 4.47 -12.56
CA ALA A 104 -17.00 5.27 -12.33
C ALA A 104 -16.86 6.32 -13.43
N THR A 105 -16.97 7.60 -13.06
CA THR A 105 -16.77 8.72 -13.99
C THR A 105 -15.30 9.06 -14.20
N ASP A 106 -14.49 8.89 -13.16
CA ASP A 106 -13.07 9.22 -13.14
C ASP A 106 -12.30 8.20 -12.28
N VAL A 107 -11.27 7.60 -12.87
CA VAL A 107 -10.42 6.61 -12.20
C VAL A 107 -9.69 7.24 -11.02
N ALA A 108 -9.22 8.49 -11.16
CA ALA A 108 -8.50 9.16 -10.08
C ALA A 108 -9.38 9.35 -8.83
N THR A 109 -10.66 9.67 -9.02
CA THR A 109 -11.64 9.80 -7.94
C THR A 109 -11.83 8.47 -7.19
N VAL A 110 -11.98 7.35 -7.91
CA VAL A 110 -12.09 6.02 -7.29
C VAL A 110 -10.83 5.67 -6.50
N PHE A 111 -9.64 5.86 -7.08
CA PHE A 111 -8.38 5.62 -6.37
C PHE A 111 -8.23 6.47 -5.11
N ARG A 112 -8.54 7.76 -5.20
CA ARG A 112 -8.48 8.68 -4.07
C ARG A 112 -9.45 8.30 -2.95
N LEU A 113 -10.62 7.75 -3.30
CA LEU A 113 -11.58 7.24 -2.31
C LEU A 113 -11.03 6.00 -1.59
N VAL A 114 -10.52 5.02 -2.34
CA VAL A 114 -9.94 3.78 -1.77
C VAL A 114 -8.76 4.10 -0.87
N ILE A 115 -7.87 5.01 -1.27
CA ILE A 115 -6.73 5.46 -0.46
C ILE A 115 -7.21 6.18 0.81
N ALA A 116 -8.22 7.04 0.72
CA ALA A 116 -8.76 7.74 1.89
C ALA A 116 -9.34 6.75 2.91
N ILE A 117 -10.11 5.77 2.47
CA ILE A 117 -10.65 4.70 3.33
C ILE A 117 -9.51 3.86 3.94
N GLY A 118 -8.54 3.43 3.11
CA GLY A 118 -7.41 2.61 3.54
C GLY A 118 -6.41 3.33 4.46
N THR A 119 -6.42 4.66 4.48
CA THR A 119 -5.59 5.47 5.37
C THR A 119 -5.97 5.28 6.84
N GLY A 120 -7.25 5.01 7.13
CA GLY A 120 -7.74 4.81 8.49
C GLY A 120 -7.02 3.72 9.28
N PRO A 121 -6.95 2.47 8.78
CA PRO A 121 -6.22 1.39 9.43
C PRO A 121 -4.69 1.43 9.23
N GLY A 122 -4.17 2.28 8.35
CA GLY A 122 -2.74 2.27 7.97
C GLY A 122 -1.79 2.36 9.18
N LEU A 123 -2.02 3.30 10.10
CA LEU A 123 -1.15 3.49 11.27
C LEU A 123 -1.20 2.32 12.26
N VAL A 124 -2.39 1.79 12.57
CA VAL A 124 -2.51 0.70 13.54
C VAL A 124 -1.89 -0.60 13.00
N LEU A 125 -2.05 -0.87 11.70
CA LEU A 125 -1.48 -2.06 11.06
C LEU A 125 0.05 -2.03 10.98
N MET A 126 0.65 -0.83 10.96
CA MET A 126 2.10 -0.66 11.08
C MET A 126 2.57 -0.77 12.53
N LEU A 127 1.89 -0.10 13.47
CA LEU A 127 2.32 -0.03 14.87
C LEU A 127 2.17 -1.36 15.62
N ARG A 128 1.23 -2.23 15.24
CA ARG A 128 1.00 -3.53 15.91
C ARG A 128 2.24 -4.42 15.96
N TRP A 129 3.15 -4.27 15.01
CA TRP A 129 4.42 -5.02 14.98
C TRP A 129 5.40 -4.58 16.06
N PHE A 130 5.29 -3.33 16.54
CA PHE A 130 6.21 -2.73 17.50
C PHE A 130 5.58 -2.51 18.89
N TRP A 131 4.27 -2.67 19.02
CA TRP A 131 3.53 -2.36 20.24
C TRP A 131 2.57 -3.48 20.65
N TRP A 132 2.92 -4.20 21.71
CA TRP A 132 2.15 -5.31 22.30
C TRP A 132 0.71 -4.96 22.71
N ARG A 133 0.37 -3.68 22.84
CA ARG A 133 -0.91 -3.23 23.41
C ARG A 133 -2.04 -3.18 22.39
N ILE A 134 -1.71 -3.16 21.10
CA ILE A 134 -2.69 -3.11 20.02
C ILE A 134 -3.45 -4.44 19.99
N ASN A 135 -4.77 -4.36 20.11
CA ASN A 135 -5.69 -5.50 20.18
C ASN A 135 -6.70 -5.45 19.01
N ALA A 136 -7.50 -6.52 18.88
CA ALA A 136 -8.48 -6.63 17.80
C ALA A 136 -9.51 -5.46 17.77
N ALA A 137 -9.89 -4.94 18.94
CA ALA A 137 -10.84 -3.83 19.04
C ALA A 137 -10.28 -2.52 18.47
N ALA A 138 -9.00 -2.24 18.72
CA ALA A 138 -8.30 -1.09 18.14
C ALA A 138 -8.22 -1.20 16.62
N GLU A 139 -7.85 -2.38 16.09
CA GLU A 139 -7.77 -2.61 14.64
C GLU A 139 -9.14 -2.44 13.96
N LEU A 140 -10.18 -3.05 14.52
CA LEU A 140 -11.54 -2.93 14.00
C LEU A 140 -12.04 -1.48 14.04
N THR A 141 -11.74 -0.75 15.12
CA THR A 141 -12.08 0.67 15.24
C THR A 141 -11.40 1.48 14.14
N ALA A 142 -10.12 1.24 13.87
CA ALA A 142 -9.41 1.96 12.82
C ALA A 142 -9.95 1.66 11.42
N MET A 143 -10.36 0.42 11.16
CA MET A 143 -10.98 0.02 9.88
C MET A 143 -12.35 0.67 9.69
N VAL A 144 -13.23 0.58 10.69
CA VAL A 144 -14.59 1.14 10.63
C VAL A 144 -14.54 2.66 10.60
N ALA A 145 -13.75 3.29 11.47
CA ALA A 145 -13.56 4.74 11.47
C ALA A 145 -12.91 5.20 10.16
N GLY A 146 -11.95 4.44 9.62
CA GLY A 146 -11.34 4.71 8.32
C GLY A 146 -12.34 4.74 7.19
N PHE A 147 -13.22 3.74 7.16
CA PHE A 147 -14.32 3.69 6.20
C PHE A 147 -15.25 4.90 6.38
N VAL A 148 -15.77 5.15 7.59
CA VAL A 148 -16.74 6.23 7.85
C VAL A 148 -16.16 7.61 7.57
N VAL A 149 -14.96 7.91 8.11
CA VAL A 149 -14.31 9.22 7.95
C VAL A 149 -13.79 9.40 6.53
N GLY A 150 -13.12 8.38 5.96
CA GLY A 150 -12.57 8.44 4.62
C GLY A 150 -13.66 8.54 3.54
N PHE A 151 -14.75 7.79 3.67
CA PHE A 151 -15.91 7.89 2.79
C PHE A 151 -16.64 9.22 2.99
N GLY A 152 -16.93 9.60 4.24
CA GLY A 152 -17.62 10.84 4.58
C GLY A 152 -16.92 12.07 4.01
N THR A 153 -15.63 12.21 4.27
CA THR A 153 -14.81 13.33 3.77
C THR A 153 -14.57 13.31 2.27
N SER A 154 -14.88 12.22 1.58
CA SER A 154 -14.75 12.08 0.12
C SER A 154 -16.07 12.34 -0.62
N VAL A 155 -17.21 11.93 -0.05
CA VAL A 155 -18.49 11.86 -0.75
C VAL A 155 -19.55 12.81 -0.19
N VAL A 156 -19.55 13.09 1.12
CA VAL A 156 -20.62 13.87 1.77
C VAL A 156 -20.31 15.37 1.64
N PRO A 157 -21.13 16.17 0.91
CA PRO A 157 -20.78 17.56 0.57
C PRO A 157 -20.49 18.48 1.77
N VAL A 158 -21.17 18.24 2.90
CA VAL A 158 -21.05 19.09 4.11
C VAL A 158 -19.71 18.93 4.82
N ILE A 159 -19.09 17.75 4.72
CA ILE A 159 -17.84 17.41 5.42
C ILE A 159 -16.72 17.07 4.43
N GLN A 160 -16.93 17.36 3.15
CA GLN A 160 -15.99 17.06 2.09
C GLN A 160 -14.73 17.91 2.27
N ILE A 161 -13.56 17.27 2.17
CA ILE A 161 -12.28 17.95 2.18
C ILE A 161 -11.74 17.94 0.74
N PRO A 162 -11.71 19.09 0.04
CA PRO A 162 -11.32 19.13 -1.37
C PRO A 162 -9.84 18.78 -1.58
N ASP A 163 -8.97 19.25 -0.69
CA ASP A 163 -7.55 18.95 -0.77
C ASP A 163 -7.29 17.50 -0.31
N PHE A 164 -6.72 16.72 -1.22
CA PHE A 164 -6.50 15.30 -0.99
C PHE A 164 -5.49 15.06 0.16
N GLY A 165 -4.44 15.86 0.27
CA GLY A 165 -3.43 15.71 1.32
C GLY A 165 -4.01 15.98 2.70
N TRP A 166 -4.73 17.09 2.85
CA TRP A 166 -5.45 17.42 4.07
C TRP A 166 -6.48 16.37 4.43
N ARG A 167 -7.18 15.81 3.45
CA ARG A 167 -8.12 14.72 3.68
C ARG A 167 -7.45 13.51 4.32
N LEU A 168 -6.31 13.06 3.78
CA LEU A 168 -5.57 11.93 4.35
C LEU A 168 -5.08 12.23 5.77
N LEU A 169 -4.56 13.45 6.02
CA LEU A 169 -4.10 13.86 7.34
C LEU A 169 -5.23 13.87 8.37
N VAL A 170 -6.39 14.44 8.01
CA VAL A 170 -7.57 14.48 8.87
C VAL A 170 -8.10 13.07 9.13
N THR A 171 -8.21 12.24 8.09
CA THR A 171 -8.63 10.84 8.28
C THR A 171 -7.68 10.10 9.22
N ALA A 172 -6.37 10.14 8.97
CA ALA A 172 -5.37 9.48 9.82
C ALA A 172 -5.36 10.01 11.26
N GLY A 173 -5.54 11.32 11.44
CA GLY A 173 -5.59 11.95 12.76
C GLY A 173 -6.82 11.51 13.56
N ILE A 174 -8.00 11.59 12.95
CA ILE A 174 -9.26 11.19 13.60
C ILE A 174 -9.26 9.70 13.90
N THR A 175 -8.95 8.83 12.93
CA THR A 175 -8.88 7.39 13.19
C THR A 175 -7.82 7.06 14.22
N GLY A 176 -6.67 7.74 14.16
CA GLY A 176 -5.58 7.71 15.14
C GLY A 176 -6.07 7.85 16.57
N VAL A 177 -6.76 8.96 16.85
CA VAL A 177 -7.33 9.24 18.16
C VAL A 177 -8.34 8.17 18.56
N LEU A 178 -9.24 7.79 17.65
CA LEU A 178 -10.31 6.82 17.94
C LEU A 178 -9.76 5.45 18.32
N TRP A 179 -8.85 4.88 17.53
CA TRP A 179 -8.31 3.56 17.84
C TRP A 179 -7.41 3.58 19.07
N ILE A 180 -6.66 4.67 19.34
CA ILE A 180 -5.87 4.80 20.57
C ILE A 180 -6.79 4.83 21.79
N VAL A 181 -7.88 5.62 21.74
CA VAL A 181 -8.86 5.68 22.83
C VAL A 181 -9.47 4.30 23.06
N VAL A 182 -9.92 3.61 22.01
CA VAL A 182 -10.48 2.25 22.16
C VAL A 182 -9.43 1.26 22.68
N MET A 183 -8.19 1.31 22.20
CA MET A 183 -7.10 0.47 22.69
C MET A 183 -6.87 0.65 24.20
N LEU A 184 -6.92 1.89 24.70
CA LEU A 184 -6.74 2.19 26.13
C LEU A 184 -7.94 1.75 26.97
N LEU A 185 -9.15 1.87 26.44
CA LEU A 185 -10.39 1.49 27.13
C LEU A 185 -10.67 -0.02 27.12
N THR A 186 -10.12 -0.75 26.15
CA THR A 186 -10.33 -2.20 26.01
C THR A 186 -9.19 -3.00 26.63
N PRO A 187 -9.45 -4.17 27.21
CA PRO A 187 -8.39 -4.99 27.82
C PRO A 187 -7.35 -5.41 26.77
N PRO A 188 -6.07 -5.55 27.17
CA PRO A 188 -5.06 -6.12 26.29
C PRO A 188 -5.35 -7.59 26.00
N GLU A 189 -4.76 -8.10 24.92
CA GLU A 189 -4.73 -9.55 24.66
C GLU A 189 -4.08 -10.30 25.83
N SER A 190 -4.48 -11.56 26.04
CA SER A 190 -3.96 -12.35 27.14
C SER A 190 -2.44 -12.57 27.03
N ASP A 191 -1.77 -12.60 28.18
CA ASP A 191 -0.32 -12.85 28.22
C ASP A 191 0.04 -14.18 27.53
N THR A 192 -0.84 -15.20 27.57
CA THR A 192 -0.61 -16.48 26.88
C THR A 192 -0.51 -16.30 25.36
N THR A 193 -1.43 -15.55 24.75
CA THR A 193 -1.45 -15.30 23.31
C THR A 193 -0.24 -14.45 22.90
N LEU A 194 0.11 -13.44 23.71
CA LEU A 194 1.26 -12.59 23.46
C LEU A 194 2.59 -13.36 23.58
N ASP A 195 2.71 -14.25 24.57
CA ASP A 195 3.88 -15.10 24.77
C ASP A 195 4.02 -16.12 23.63
N GLU A 196 2.92 -16.71 23.15
CA GLU A 196 2.91 -17.60 21.96
C GLU A 196 3.32 -16.86 20.67
N PHE A 197 2.77 -15.67 20.45
CA PHE A 197 3.16 -14.81 19.33
C PHE A 197 4.66 -14.49 19.38
N TYR A 198 5.15 -14.09 20.56
CA TYR A 198 6.56 -13.75 20.75
C TYR A 198 7.48 -14.96 20.49
N ARG A 199 7.11 -16.17 20.91
CA ARG A 199 7.90 -17.38 20.64
C ARG A 199 8.04 -17.67 19.14
N ARG A 200 7.01 -17.38 18.34
CA ARG A 200 7.00 -17.63 16.89
C ARG A 200 7.74 -16.55 16.10
N VAL A 201 7.51 -15.28 16.44
CA VAL A 201 7.97 -14.13 15.63
C VAL A 201 9.23 -13.49 16.18
N ARG A 202 9.41 -13.48 17.52
CA ARG A 202 10.50 -12.83 18.24
C ARG A 202 10.79 -11.40 17.72
N PRO A 203 9.76 -10.53 17.65
CA PRO A 203 9.88 -9.19 17.10
C PRO A 203 10.83 -8.34 17.93
N ALA A 204 11.49 -7.39 17.26
CA ALA A 204 12.36 -6.42 17.90
C ALA A 204 11.58 -5.22 18.46
N GLY A 205 12.19 -4.52 19.41
CA GLY A 205 11.73 -3.20 19.86
C GLY A 205 11.26 -3.14 21.32
N PRO A 206 11.11 -1.92 21.85
CA PRO A 206 10.85 -1.69 23.26
C PRO A 206 9.46 -2.18 23.70
N GLY A 207 8.48 -2.20 22.79
CA GLY A 207 7.14 -2.69 23.09
C GLY A 207 7.10 -4.15 23.51
N TRP A 208 8.04 -4.98 23.08
CA TRP A 208 8.03 -6.42 23.38
C TRP A 208 8.92 -6.82 24.56
N LYS A 209 9.54 -5.86 25.27
CA LYS A 209 10.42 -6.14 26.42
C LYS A 209 9.75 -7.01 27.49
N ARG A 210 8.46 -6.81 27.74
CA ARG A 210 7.71 -7.60 28.73
C ARG A 210 7.68 -9.08 28.34
N GLN A 211 7.30 -9.40 27.11
CA GLN A 211 7.23 -10.76 26.58
C GLN A 211 8.63 -11.37 26.39
N GLN A 212 9.62 -10.56 26.03
CA GLN A 212 11.03 -10.97 26.00
C GLN A 212 11.49 -11.51 27.36
N LEU A 213 11.23 -10.76 28.44
CA LEU A 213 11.59 -11.18 29.80
C LEU A 213 10.81 -12.42 30.26
N ARG A 214 9.53 -12.52 29.91
CA ARG A 214 8.67 -13.66 30.27
C ARG A 214 9.04 -14.95 29.54
N THR A 215 9.42 -14.86 28.27
CA THR A 215 9.78 -16.02 27.45
C THR A 215 11.25 -16.39 27.54
N GLY A 216 12.12 -15.47 27.97
CA GLY A 216 13.57 -15.67 28.02
C GLY A 216 14.24 -15.73 26.64
N LEU A 217 13.50 -15.42 25.57
CA LEU A 217 14.00 -15.49 24.20
C LEU A 217 14.46 -14.10 23.73
N ALA A 218 15.67 -13.98 23.19
CA ALA A 218 16.14 -12.74 22.56
C ALA A 218 15.36 -12.42 21.27
N PRO A 219 15.24 -11.16 20.84
CA PRO A 219 14.67 -10.84 19.52
C PRO A 219 15.56 -11.40 18.39
N ILE A 220 14.95 -11.85 17.28
CA ILE A 220 15.71 -12.27 16.08
C ILE A 220 16.20 -11.05 15.30
N GLN A 221 15.36 -10.01 15.25
CA GLN A 221 15.63 -8.77 14.55
C GLN A 221 16.33 -7.77 15.47
N ASP A 222 17.08 -6.85 14.88
CA ASP A 222 17.68 -5.72 15.58
C ASP A 222 17.05 -4.45 15.01
N LEU A 223 16.11 -3.88 15.77
CA LEU A 223 15.35 -2.72 15.33
C LEU A 223 16.25 -1.51 15.07
N GLU A 224 17.32 -1.31 15.85
CA GLU A 224 18.21 -0.17 15.68
C GLU A 224 19.00 -0.32 14.38
N HIS A 225 19.55 -1.52 14.15
CA HIS A 225 20.28 -1.83 12.93
C HIS A 225 19.37 -1.72 11.69
N ASP A 226 18.16 -2.28 11.76
CA ASP A 226 17.21 -2.24 10.66
C ASP A 226 16.74 -0.81 10.37
N LEU A 227 16.51 0.02 11.40
CA LEU A 227 16.16 1.43 11.23
C LEU A 227 17.28 2.22 10.55
N LYS A 228 18.54 2.01 10.94
CA LYS A 228 19.70 2.63 10.28
C LYS A 228 19.77 2.23 8.80
N ARG A 229 19.54 0.95 8.48
CA ARG A 229 19.50 0.46 7.09
C ARG A 229 18.37 1.08 6.28
N VAL A 230 17.19 1.21 6.87
CA VAL A 230 16.04 1.85 6.22
C VAL A 230 16.34 3.32 5.95
N LEU A 231 16.85 4.07 6.92
CA LEU A 231 17.21 5.49 6.72
C LEU A 231 18.28 5.66 5.65
N ALA A 232 19.36 4.87 5.69
CA ALA A 232 20.39 4.89 4.66
C ALA A 232 19.83 4.56 3.26
N SER A 233 18.91 3.59 3.18
CA SER A 233 18.25 3.20 1.94
C SER A 233 17.28 4.26 1.42
N ILE A 234 16.57 4.97 2.31
CA ILE A 234 15.71 6.12 1.96
C ILE A 234 16.57 7.24 1.36
N LEU A 235 17.68 7.60 2.01
CA LEU A 235 18.59 8.63 1.50
C LEU A 235 19.16 8.25 0.12
N LEU A 236 19.59 7.00 -0.05
CA LEU A 236 20.05 6.49 -1.34
C LEU A 236 18.94 6.53 -2.40
N MET A 237 17.78 5.97 -2.10
CA MET A 237 16.68 5.82 -3.05
C MET A 237 16.12 7.19 -3.47
N PHE A 238 15.72 8.04 -2.51
CA PHE A 238 15.17 9.35 -2.81
C PHE A 238 16.25 10.32 -3.34
N GLY A 239 17.47 10.25 -2.81
CA GLY A 239 18.59 11.03 -3.34
C GLY A 239 18.85 10.71 -4.80
N ALA A 240 18.95 9.43 -5.17
CA ALA A 240 19.16 9.03 -6.56
C ALA A 240 17.98 9.42 -7.45
N MET A 241 16.74 9.20 -7.00
CA MET A 241 15.53 9.56 -7.72
C MET A 241 15.48 11.08 -8.00
N LEU A 242 15.69 11.91 -6.98
CA LEU A 242 15.68 13.37 -7.10
C LEU A 242 16.89 13.90 -7.86
N ALA A 243 18.04 13.23 -7.80
CA ALA A 243 19.23 13.59 -8.58
C ALA A 243 18.95 13.44 -10.07
N ILE A 244 18.47 12.26 -10.48
CA ILE A 244 18.10 11.97 -11.87
C ILE A 244 17.03 12.97 -12.34
N GLY A 245 15.97 13.18 -11.55
CA GLY A 245 14.93 14.17 -11.87
C GLY A 245 15.47 15.60 -11.99
N GLY A 246 16.36 16.00 -11.09
CA GLY A 246 17.01 17.32 -11.10
C GLY A 246 17.84 17.57 -12.36
N PHE A 247 18.63 16.58 -12.80
CA PHE A 247 19.40 16.68 -14.04
C PHE A 247 18.51 16.67 -15.28
N LEU A 248 17.50 15.80 -15.33
CA LEU A 248 16.54 15.73 -16.45
C LEU A 248 15.73 17.03 -16.61
N LEU A 249 15.37 17.67 -15.51
CA LEU A 249 14.61 18.93 -15.49
C LEU A 249 15.51 20.17 -15.56
N LEU A 250 16.81 20.02 -15.87
CA LEU A 250 17.79 21.10 -15.98
C LEU A 250 17.88 21.97 -14.70
N LYS A 251 17.68 21.36 -13.53
CA LYS A 251 17.83 21.97 -12.20
C LYS A 251 19.13 21.46 -11.53
N PRO A 252 20.31 21.98 -11.91
CA PRO A 252 21.60 21.40 -11.52
C PRO A 252 21.82 21.41 -10.00
N LEU A 253 21.36 22.45 -9.29
CA LEU A 253 21.48 22.51 -7.83
C LEU A 253 20.74 21.35 -7.16
N THR A 254 19.48 21.11 -7.53
CA THR A 254 18.68 19.98 -7.02
C THR A 254 19.32 18.64 -7.40
N GLY A 255 19.84 18.53 -8.63
CA GLY A 255 20.54 17.34 -9.11
C GLY A 255 21.75 16.99 -8.25
N TRP A 256 22.66 17.95 -8.07
CA TRP A 256 23.90 17.75 -7.30
C TRP A 256 23.65 17.53 -5.81
N VAL A 257 22.78 18.32 -5.17
CA VAL A 257 22.46 18.16 -3.74
C VAL A 257 21.87 16.76 -3.49
N SER A 258 20.93 16.34 -4.33
CA SER A 258 20.31 15.01 -4.19
C SER A 258 21.30 13.88 -4.47
N LEU A 259 22.24 14.08 -5.41
CA LEU A 259 23.29 13.10 -5.70
C LEU A 259 24.22 12.92 -4.50
N VAL A 260 24.62 14.01 -3.84
CA VAL A 260 25.42 13.94 -2.61
C VAL A 260 24.67 13.17 -1.53
N ILE A 261 23.38 13.45 -1.32
CA ILE A 261 22.53 12.70 -0.38
C ILE A 261 22.50 11.21 -0.73
N ALA A 262 22.39 10.87 -2.02
CA ALA A 262 22.40 9.49 -2.48
C ALA A 262 23.72 8.77 -2.16
N VAL A 263 24.85 9.43 -2.45
CA VAL A 263 26.19 8.90 -2.18
C VAL A 263 26.41 8.70 -0.69
N LEU A 264 26.00 9.66 0.14
CA LEU A 264 26.06 9.54 1.60
C LEU A 264 25.21 8.37 2.11
N GLY A 265 23.98 8.22 1.61
CA GLY A 265 23.12 7.08 1.93
C GLY A 265 23.75 5.73 1.55
N TRP A 266 24.39 5.66 0.38
CA TRP A 266 25.09 4.45 -0.06
C TRP A 266 26.33 4.12 0.78
N MET A 267 27.15 5.13 1.08
CA MET A 267 28.32 4.97 1.96
C MET A 267 27.91 4.48 3.34
N TRP A 268 26.86 5.07 3.92
CA TRP A 268 26.32 4.65 5.20
C TRP A 268 25.80 3.20 5.15
N LEU A 269 25.07 2.83 4.10
CA LEU A 269 24.58 1.46 3.91
C LEU A 269 25.72 0.44 3.81
N ARG A 270 26.83 0.80 3.16
CA ARG A 270 28.04 -0.04 3.09
C ARG A 270 28.70 -0.23 4.45
N GLN A 271 28.80 0.83 5.25
CA GLN A 271 29.37 0.76 6.60
C GLN A 271 28.53 -0.15 7.50
N ILE A 272 27.20 -0.07 7.41
CA ILE A 272 26.31 -0.92 8.21
C ILE A 272 26.44 -2.40 7.80
N LYS A 273 26.63 -2.70 6.51
CA LYS A 273 26.79 -4.09 6.05
C LYS A 273 28.09 -4.72 6.57
N GLY A 274 29.17 -3.94 6.63
CA GLY A 274 30.48 -4.41 7.12
C GLY A 274 30.56 -4.64 8.63
N SER A 275 29.56 -4.23 9.43
CA SER A 275 29.58 -4.38 10.89
C SER A 275 29.00 -5.71 11.41
N ARG A 276 28.64 -6.64 10.51
CA ARG A 276 27.96 -7.92 10.84
C ARG A 276 28.75 -9.16 10.38
N GLU A 277 29.88 -8.95 9.71
CA GLU A 277 30.90 -9.96 9.40
C GLU A 277 32.03 -9.85 10.43
#